data_AF-A0A1X2H8C6-F1
#
_entry.id   AF-A0A1X2H8C6-F1
#
_cell.length_a   1.000
_cell.length_b   1.000
_cell.length_c   1.000
_cell.angle_alpha   90.00
_cell.angle_beta   90.00
_cell.angle_gamma   90.00
#
_symmetry.space_group_name_H-M   'P 1'
#
loop_
_entity.id
_entity.type
_entity.pdbx_description
1 polymer ?
#
loop_
_entity_poly.entity_id
_entity_poly.type
_entity_poly.pdbx_seq_one_letter_code
_entity_poly.pdbx_strand_id
1 'polypeptide(L)'
;MEHELAKQLIDARSDKDLAQLSASQQESLATCQAAHQRLEAFNDFSHARYQDIQRRFRSHTATLVEMKRDLDQVFRTLSKVKSKLAQKYPDQMAVVESKYPRPVLNDE
;
A
#
# COMPACT_ATOMS: atom_id res chain seq x y z
N MET A 1 0.79 -40.34 63.52
CA MET A 1 -0.48 -39.66 63.14
C MET A 1 -0.22 -38.23 62.67
N GLU A 2 0.42 -37.35 63.46
CA GLU A 2 0.70 -35.96 63.02
C GLU A 2 1.66 -35.86 61.81
N HIS A 3 2.73 -36.65 61.77
CA HIS A 3 3.67 -36.66 60.64
C HIS A 3 3.05 -37.11 59.31
N GLU A 4 2.00 -37.92 59.36
CA GLU A 4 1.32 -38.45 58.19
C GLU A 4 0.33 -37.42 57.63
N LEU A 5 -0.35 -36.69 58.52
CA LEU A 5 -1.20 -35.56 58.17
C LEU A 5 -0.40 -34.40 57.55
N ALA A 6 0.77 -34.09 58.11
CA ALA A 6 1.66 -33.05 57.57
C ALA A 6 2.16 -33.39 56.15
N LYS A 7 2.51 -34.66 55.91
CA LYS A 7 2.92 -35.13 54.58
C LYS A 7 1.77 -35.07 53.57
N GLN A 8 0.58 -35.53 53.95
CA GLN A 8 -0.62 -35.46 53.11
C GLN A 8 -0.99 -34.01 52.75
N LEU A 9 -0.81 -33.05 53.67
CA LEU A 9 -1.07 -31.63 53.40
C LEU A 9 -0.04 -31.00 52.47
N ILE A 10 1.23 -31.41 52.55
CA ILE A 10 2.29 -30.97 51.63
C ILE A 10 2.04 -31.53 50.22
N ASP A 11 1.71 -32.81 50.13
CA ASP A 11 1.41 -33.48 48.85
C ASP A 11 0.15 -32.86 48.20
N ALA A 12 -0.92 -32.61 48.96
CA ALA A 12 -2.13 -31.96 48.47
C ALA A 12 -1.89 -30.49 48.03
N ARG A 13 -0.97 -29.78 48.68
CA ARG A 13 -0.54 -28.44 48.26
C ARG A 13 0.23 -28.49 46.95
N SER A 14 1.15 -29.44 46.81
CA SER A 14 1.90 -29.68 45.58
C SER A 14 0.97 -30.02 44.41
N ASP A 15 -0.04 -30.86 44.62
CA ASP A 15 -1.01 -31.21 43.58
C ASP A 15 -1.84 -30.01 43.11
N LYS A 16 -2.23 -29.13 44.05
CA LYS A 16 -2.91 -27.88 43.72
C LYS A 16 -2.01 -26.94 42.92
N ASP A 17 -0.75 -26.80 43.30
CA ASP A 17 0.22 -25.93 42.61
C ASP A 17 0.50 -26.45 41.18
N LEU A 18 0.63 -27.77 41.01
CA LEU A 18 0.77 -28.41 39.70
C LEU A 18 -0.48 -28.22 38.82
N ALA A 19 -1.68 -28.34 39.38
CA ALA A 19 -2.92 -28.09 38.65
C ALA A 19 -3.04 -26.62 38.21
N GLN A 20 -2.65 -25.67 39.07
CA GLN A 20 -2.62 -24.25 38.72
C GLN A 20 -1.60 -23.95 37.62
N LEU A 21 -0.41 -24.57 37.69
CA LEU A 21 0.61 -24.44 36.65
C LEU A 21 0.09 -24.98 35.30
N SER A 22 -0.52 -26.16 35.30
CA SER A 22 -1.12 -26.74 34.10
C SER A 22 -2.22 -25.85 33.51
N ALA A 23 -3.09 -25.28 34.35
CA ALA A 23 -4.13 -24.35 33.91
C ALA A 23 -3.53 -23.08 33.27
N SER A 24 -2.51 -22.49 33.90
CA SER A 24 -1.83 -21.30 33.39
C SER A 24 -1.09 -21.57 32.07
N GLN A 25 -0.47 -22.75 31.93
CA GLN A 25 0.16 -23.17 30.68
C GLN A 25 -0.86 -23.35 29.56
N GLN A 26 -2.03 -23.91 29.87
CA GLN A 26 -3.09 -24.11 28.89
C GLN A 26 -3.71 -22.78 28.42
N GLU A 27 -3.88 -21.82 29.33
CA GLU A 27 -4.30 -20.45 28.99
C GLU A 27 -3.26 -19.73 28.11
N SER A 28 -1.98 -19.86 28.46
CA SER A 28 -0.87 -19.29 27.68
C SER A 28 -0.81 -19.88 26.27
N LEU A 29 -1.00 -21.20 26.15
CA LEU A 29 -1.07 -21.89 24.87
C LEU A 29 -2.27 -21.43 24.04
N ALA A 30 -3.47 -21.34 24.63
CA ALA A 30 -4.66 -20.87 23.94
C ALA A 30 -4.49 -19.42 23.45
N THR A 31 -3.87 -18.57 24.27
CA THR A 31 -3.54 -17.19 23.91
C THR A 31 -2.56 -17.13 22.75
N CYS A 32 -1.52 -17.97 22.77
CA CYS A 32 -0.54 -18.08 21.68
C CYS A 32 -1.20 -18.54 20.36
N GLN A 33 -2.06 -19.56 20.43
CA GLN A 33 -2.81 -20.05 19.27
C GLN A 33 -3.74 -18.99 18.69
N ALA A 34 -4.49 -18.28 19.54
CA ALA A 34 -5.37 -17.19 19.10
C ALA A 34 -4.58 -16.02 18.49
N ALA A 35 -3.41 -15.70 19.04
CA ALA A 35 -2.52 -14.68 18.47
C ALA A 35 -2.00 -15.12 17.09
N HIS A 36 -1.59 -16.38 16.95
CA HIS A 36 -1.13 -16.93 15.67
C HIS A 36 -2.20 -16.86 14.59
N GLN A 37 -3.44 -17.28 14.89
CA GLN A 37 -4.57 -17.19 13.97
C GLN A 37 -4.85 -15.75 13.53
N ARG A 38 -4.77 -14.78 14.45
CA ARG A 38 -4.94 -13.36 14.11
C ARG A 38 -3.83 -12.85 13.19
N LEU A 39 -2.58 -13.28 13.41
CA LEU A 39 -1.44 -12.92 12.56
C LEU A 39 -1.58 -13.53 11.16
N GLU A 40 -2.02 -14.78 11.06
CA GLU A 40 -2.30 -15.44 9.79
C GLU A 40 -3.40 -14.70 9.02
N ALA A 41 -4.55 -14.43 9.67
CA ALA A 41 -5.62 -13.65 9.07
C ALA A 41 -5.18 -12.23 8.67
N PHE A 42 -4.33 -11.59 9.46
CA PHE A 42 -3.75 -10.29 9.13
C PHE A 42 -2.84 -10.36 7.90
N ASN A 43 -2.01 -11.39 7.79
CA ASN A 43 -1.15 -11.60 6.63
C ASN A 43 -1.97 -11.80 5.36
N ASP A 44 -3.00 -12.65 5.41
CA ASP A 44 -3.89 -12.87 4.27
C ASP A 44 -4.62 -11.59 3.86
N PHE A 45 -5.16 -10.87 4.84
CA PHE A 45 -5.86 -9.62 4.60
C PHE A 45 -4.94 -8.56 4.00
N SER A 46 -3.77 -8.33 4.61
CA SER A 46 -2.81 -7.34 4.15
C SER A 46 -2.24 -7.68 2.77
N HIS A 47 -2.02 -8.97 2.49
CA HIS A 47 -1.61 -9.44 1.18
C HIS A 47 -2.68 -9.16 0.11
N ALA A 48 -3.95 -9.50 0.38
CA ALA A 48 -5.05 -9.23 -0.53
C ALA A 48 -5.24 -7.72 -0.79
N ARG A 49 -5.12 -6.89 0.26
CA ARG A 49 -5.16 -5.42 0.13
C ARG A 49 -4.01 -4.90 -0.72
N TYR A 50 -2.79 -5.39 -0.50
CA TYR A 50 -1.61 -5.01 -1.27
C TYR A 50 -1.77 -5.35 -2.75
N GLN A 51 -2.23 -6.56 -3.07
CA GLN A 51 -2.43 -6.97 -4.46
C GLN A 51 -3.45 -6.08 -5.21
N ASP A 52 -4.55 -5.70 -4.55
CA ASP A 52 -5.56 -4.82 -5.15
C ASP A 52 -4.98 -3.42 -5.42
N ILE A 53 -4.30 -2.83 -4.43
CA ILE A 53 -3.67 -1.51 -4.59
C ILE A 53 -2.58 -1.56 -5.67
N GLN A 54 -1.74 -2.60 -5.67
CA GLN A 54 -0.67 -2.76 -6.65
C GLN A 54 -1.23 -2.87 -8.07
N ARG A 55 -2.35 -3.60 -8.26
CA ARG A 55 -3.03 -3.70 -9.56
C ARG A 55 -3.52 -2.34 -10.04
N ARG A 56 -4.22 -1.59 -9.17
CA ARG A 56 -4.73 -0.25 -9.50
C ARG A 56 -3.60 0.71 -9.80
N PHE A 57 -2.54 0.71 -8.99
CA PHE A 57 -1.37 1.54 -9.18
C PHE A 57 -0.73 1.28 -10.56
N ARG A 58 -0.48 0.01 -10.90
CA ARG A 58 0.04 -0.38 -12.23
C ARG A 58 -0.86 0.13 -13.35
N SER A 59 -2.18 -0.08 -13.25
CA SER A 59 -3.14 0.40 -14.23
C SER A 59 -3.08 1.92 -14.40
N HIS A 60 -3.08 2.68 -13.31
CA HIS A 60 -3.02 4.14 -13.36
C HIS A 60 -1.70 4.64 -13.95
N THR A 61 -0.57 4.04 -13.56
CA THR A 61 0.72 4.41 -14.14
C THR A 61 0.80 4.11 -15.64
N ALA A 62 0.19 3.01 -16.11
CA ALA A 62 0.12 2.71 -17.54
C ALA A 62 -0.71 3.76 -18.30
N THR A 63 -1.88 4.13 -17.77
CA THR A 63 -2.72 5.19 -18.34
C THR A 63 -1.98 6.53 -18.43
N LEU A 64 -1.22 6.90 -17.39
CA LEU A 64 -0.43 8.14 -17.42
C LEU A 64 0.64 8.13 -18.52
N VAL A 65 1.29 6.98 -18.75
CA VAL A 65 2.28 6.83 -19.83
C VAL A 65 1.62 6.95 -21.20
N GLU A 66 0.44 6.37 -21.38
CA GLU A 66 -0.35 6.48 -22.62
C GLU A 66 -0.79 7.93 -22.86
N MET A 67 -1.34 8.59 -21.84
CA MET A 67 -1.74 10.01 -21.93
C MET A 67 -0.55 10.91 -22.29
N LYS A 68 0.63 10.66 -21.73
CA LYS A 68 1.84 11.39 -22.11
C LYS A 68 2.16 11.19 -23.59
N ARG A 69 2.14 9.95 -24.09
CA ARG A 69 2.40 9.66 -25.50
C ARG A 69 1.40 10.35 -26.42
N ASP A 70 0.14 10.37 -26.04
CA ASP A 70 -0.93 10.98 -26.81
C ASP A 70 -0.79 12.52 -26.82
N LEU A 71 -0.48 13.13 -25.68
CA LEU A 71 -0.14 14.56 -25.59
C LEU A 71 1.07 14.90 -26.46
N ASP A 72 2.15 14.11 -26.39
CA ASP A 72 3.32 14.29 -27.23
C ASP A 72 2.96 14.26 -28.73
N GLN A 73 2.04 13.38 -29.12
CA GLN A 73 1.56 13.28 -30.50
C GLN A 73 0.73 14.50 -30.91
N VAL A 74 -0.15 14.98 -30.04
CA VAL A 74 -0.93 16.20 -30.25
C VAL A 74 0.00 17.40 -30.41
N PHE A 75 0.96 17.58 -29.49
CA PHE A 75 1.92 18.68 -29.55
C PHE A 75 2.78 18.64 -30.81
N ARG A 76 3.32 17.46 -31.19
CA ARG A 76 4.06 17.30 -32.45
C ARG A 76 3.22 17.69 -33.67
N THR A 77 1.94 17.31 -33.69
CA THR A 77 1.04 17.63 -34.80
C THR A 77 0.74 19.12 -34.86
N LEU A 78 0.43 19.74 -33.72
CA LEU A 78 0.24 21.19 -33.61
C LEU A 78 1.48 21.96 -34.05
N SER A 79 2.68 21.55 -33.62
CA SER A 79 3.94 22.15 -34.07
C SER A 79 4.09 22.09 -35.58
N LYS A 80 3.84 20.92 -36.20
CA LYS A 80 3.90 20.76 -37.66
C LYS A 80 2.91 21.69 -38.39
N VAL A 81 1.68 21.78 -37.90
CA VAL A 81 0.65 22.66 -38.48
C VAL A 81 1.06 24.12 -38.34
N LYS A 82 1.51 24.52 -37.15
CA LYS A 82 1.97 25.90 -36.88
C LYS A 82 3.16 26.27 -37.79
N SER A 83 4.13 25.38 -37.96
CA SER A 83 5.27 25.61 -38.88
C SER A 83 4.80 25.78 -40.33
N LYS A 84 3.87 24.94 -40.81
CA LYS A 84 3.31 25.09 -42.16
C LYS A 84 2.55 26.41 -42.34
N LEU A 85 1.81 26.84 -41.33
CA LEU A 85 1.11 28.14 -41.35
C LEU A 85 2.09 29.30 -41.36
N ALA A 86 3.12 29.28 -40.51
CA ALA A 86 4.14 30.32 -40.49
C ALA A 86 4.88 30.45 -41.83
N GLN A 87 5.11 29.34 -42.53
CA GLN A 87 5.72 29.37 -43.87
C GLN A 87 4.78 29.97 -44.93
N LYS A 88 3.48 29.69 -44.87
CA LYS A 88 2.50 30.16 -45.86
C LYS A 88 2.00 31.59 -45.60
N TYR A 89 1.91 31.98 -44.32
CA TYR A 89 1.24 33.19 -43.85
C TYR A 89 2.07 33.86 -42.74
N PRO A 90 3.27 34.37 -43.05
CA PRO A 90 4.21 34.89 -42.05
C PRO A 90 3.66 36.11 -41.30
N ASP A 91 3.05 37.06 -42.02
CA ASP A 91 2.53 38.31 -41.43
C ASP A 91 1.36 38.03 -40.49
N GLN A 92 0.44 37.15 -40.88
CA GLN A 92 -0.69 36.76 -40.05
C GLN A 92 -0.22 36.02 -38.79
N MET A 93 0.80 35.16 -38.91
CA MET A 93 1.36 34.50 -37.72
C MET A 93 2.05 35.48 -36.77
N ALA A 94 2.74 36.51 -37.27
CA ALA A 94 3.36 37.53 -36.41
C ALA A 94 2.32 38.27 -35.54
N VAL A 95 1.15 38.59 -36.13
CA VAL A 95 0.02 39.19 -35.39
C VAL A 95 -0.51 38.24 -34.32
N VAL A 96 -0.67 36.95 -34.63
CA VAL A 96 -1.16 35.96 -33.67
C VAL A 96 -0.17 35.75 -32.53
N GLU A 97 1.14 35.68 -32.80
CA GLU A 97 2.17 35.51 -31.75
C GLU A 97 2.28 36.73 -30.83
N SER A 98 2.05 37.93 -31.36
CA SER A 98 1.94 39.15 -30.54
C SER A 98 0.70 39.12 -29.64
N LYS A 99 -0.44 38.64 -30.17
CA LYS A 99 -1.70 38.56 -29.41
C LYS A 99 -1.71 37.44 -28.36
N TYR A 100 -1.03 36.32 -28.65
CA TYR A 100 -0.99 35.12 -27.80
C TYR A 100 0.46 34.64 -27.62
N PRO A 101 1.23 35.27 -26.70
CA PRO A 101 2.59 34.86 -26.40
C PRO A 101 2.62 33.46 -25.77
N ARG A 102 3.73 32.75 -25.95
CA ARG A 102 3.89 31.42 -25.35
C ARG A 102 3.91 31.53 -23.82
N PRO A 103 3.24 30.62 -23.10
CA PRO A 103 3.37 30.54 -21.66
C PRO A 103 4.83 30.36 -21.26
N VAL A 104 5.28 31.12 -20.26
CA VAL A 104 6.58 30.90 -19.63
C VAL A 104 6.45 29.65 -18.77
N LEU A 105 7.17 28.59 -19.13
CA LEU A 105 7.30 27.42 -18.27
C LEU A 105 8.42 27.75 -17.28
N ASN A 106 8.08 27.87 -16.00
CA ASN A 106 9.08 27.94 -14.95
C ASN A 106 9.60 26.52 -14.73
N ASP A 107 10.90 26.31 -14.95
CA ASP A 107 11.58 25.07 -14.57
C ASP A 107 11.74 25.08 -13.03
N GLU A 108 10.69 24.70 -12.30
CA GLU A 108 10.75 24.35 -10.87
C GLU A 108 10.91 22.83 -10.68
#